data_AF-A0A6G6W337-F1
#
_entry.id   AF-A0A6G6W337-F1
#
_cell.length_a   1.000
_cell.length_b   1.000
_cell.length_c   1.000
_cell.angle_alpha   90.00
_cell.angle_beta   90.00
_cell.angle_gamma   90.00
#
_symmetry.space_group_name_H-M   'P 1'
#
loop_
_entity.id
_entity.type
_entity.pdbx_description
1 polymer ?
#
loop_
_entity_poly.entity_id
_entity_poly.type
_entity_poly.pdbx_seq_one_letter_code
_entity_poly.pdbx_strand_id
1 'polypeptide(L)'
;MKARLVDERDALWEANADGFRVSIFRAGERVETFDLDTPNVVGALDWANELQNDEAFELFAKVSDPSGGVGLVLLLSRRPGATAH
;
A
#
# COMPACT_ATOMS: atom_id res chain seq x y z
N MET A 1 12.12 -8.99 2.32
CA MET A 1 11.18 -7.85 2.40
C MET A 1 10.80 -7.63 3.85
N LYS A 2 10.76 -6.38 4.29
CA LYS A 2 10.26 -6.02 5.63
C LYS A 2 8.97 -5.23 5.47
N ALA A 3 7.92 -5.66 6.16
CA ALA A 3 6.66 -4.94 6.25
C ALA A 3 6.61 -4.18 7.57
N ARG A 4 6.17 -2.93 7.54
CA ARG A 4 6.00 -2.08 8.71
C ARG A 4 4.57 -1.56 8.74
N LEU A 5 3.85 -1.82 9.83
CA LEU A 5 2.52 -1.23 10.05
C LEU A 5 2.65 0.30 10.14
N VAL A 6 1.78 1.01 9.44
CA VAL A 6 1.72 2.47 9.39
C VAL A 6 0.38 2.91 9.95
N ASP A 7 0.43 3.75 10.98
CA ASP A 7 -0.72 4.56 11.37
C ASP A 7 -0.74 5.78 10.44
N GLU A 8 -1.87 6.05 9.79
CA GLU A 8 -1.99 7.18 8.85
C GLU A 8 -1.80 8.53 9.57
N ARG A 9 -1.96 8.58 10.89
CA ARG A 9 -1.65 9.77 11.71
C ARG A 9 -0.15 10.03 11.83
N ASP A 10 0.68 9.00 11.61
CA ASP A 10 2.14 9.09 11.62
C ASP A 10 2.74 9.39 10.23
N ALA A 11 1.90 9.50 9.19
CA ALA A 11 2.33 9.75 7.80
C ALA A 11 3.06 11.10 7.59
N LEU A 12 3.02 11.99 8.59
CA LEU A 12 3.75 13.27 8.57
C LEU A 12 5.28 13.10 8.55
N TRP A 13 5.83 11.92 8.88
CA TRP A 13 7.27 11.67 9.02
C TRP A 13 7.80 10.59 8.06
N GLU A 14 7.31 10.58 6.82
CA GLU A 14 7.90 9.73 5.79
C GLU A 14 9.15 10.37 5.19
N ALA A 15 10.32 9.96 5.69
CA ALA A 15 11.61 10.46 5.20
C ALA A 15 12.04 9.82 3.87
N ASN A 16 11.49 8.65 3.52
CA ASN A 16 11.91 7.87 2.36
C ASN A 16 10.73 7.58 1.43
N ALA A 17 10.90 7.95 0.16
CA ALA A 17 9.96 7.67 -0.93
C ALA A 17 10.17 6.30 -1.58
N ASP A 18 11.03 5.46 -1.02
CA ASP A 18 11.32 4.14 -1.60
C ASP A 18 10.31 3.09 -1.13
N GLY A 19 9.99 2.16 -2.04
CA GLY A 19 9.17 0.99 -1.78
C GLY A 19 7.69 1.19 -2.09
N PHE A 20 6.86 0.39 -1.42
CA PHE A 20 5.43 0.32 -1.69
C PHE A 20 4.63 0.46 -0.41
N ARG A 21 3.38 0.87 -0.56
CA ARG A 21 2.39 0.86 0.52
C ARG A 21 1.23 -0.05 0.14
N VAL A 22 0.80 -0.87 1.09
CA VAL A 22 -0.39 -1.71 0.95
C VAL A 22 -1.41 -1.29 1.99
N SER A 23 -2.61 -0.92 1.56
CA SER A 23 -3.74 -0.67 2.45
C SER A 23 -4.74 -1.80 2.32
N ILE A 24 -5.08 -2.42 3.45
CA ILE A 24 -6.00 -3.54 3.57
C ILE A 24 -7.37 -3.02 3.95
N PHE A 25 -8.39 -3.59 3.31
CA PHE A 25 -9.79 -3.24 3.52
C PHE A 25 -10.60 -4.47 3.91
N ARG A 26 -11.38 -4.34 4.99
CA ARG A 26 -12.35 -5.34 5.44
C ARG A 26 -13.74 -4.71 5.44
N ALA A 27 -14.71 -5.39 4.84
CA ALA A 27 -16.08 -4.88 4.68
C ALA A 27 -16.17 -3.47 4.05
N GLY A 28 -15.20 -3.09 3.20
CA GLY A 28 -15.13 -1.79 2.55
C GLY A 28 -14.44 -0.70 3.38
N GLU A 29 -14.10 -0.96 4.64
CA GLU A 29 -13.36 -0.04 5.49
C GLU A 29 -11.87 -0.36 5.48
N ARG A 30 -11.03 0.67 5.40
CA ARG A 30 -9.56 0.51 5.52
C ARG A 30 -9.24 0.18 6.96
N VAL A 31 -8.60 -0.96 7.20
CA VAL A 31 -8.32 -1.45 8.56
C VAL A 31 -6.83 -1.38 8.92
N GLU A 32 -5.95 -1.66 7.96
CA GLU A 32 -4.51 -1.75 8.21
C GLU A 32 -3.75 -1.20 7.00
N THR A 33 -2.62 -0.55 7.23
CA THR A 33 -1.75 -0.05 6.17
C THR A 33 -0.30 -0.42 6.47
N PHE A 34 0.43 -0.86 5.47
CA PHE A 34 1.80 -1.35 5.61
C PHE A 34 2.71 -0.70 4.59
N ASP A 35 3.89 -0.27 5.03
CA ASP A 35 5.01 0.04 4.14
C ASP A 35 5.83 -1.21 3.91
N LEU A 36 6.18 -1.46 2.66
CA LEU A 36 7.02 -2.55 2.21
C LEU A 36 8.34 -1.99 1.71
N ASP A 37 9.42 -2.34 2.41
CA ASP A 37 10.79 -2.05 1.99
C ASP A 37 11.22 -3.10 0.95
N THR A 38 10.76 -2.89 -0.28
CA THR A 38 11.10 -3.70 -1.46
C THR A 38 11.09 -2.81 -2.71
N PRO A 39 12.07 -2.92 -3.61
CA PRO A 39 12.04 -2.23 -4.89
C PRO A 39 11.18 -2.95 -5.94
N ASN A 40 10.70 -4.17 -5.65
CA ASN A 40 10.00 -5.02 -6.62
C ASN A 40 8.48 -5.02 -6.39
N VAL A 41 7.74 -4.52 -7.39
CA VAL A 41 6.27 -4.50 -7.40
C VAL A 41 5.65 -5.90 -7.35
N VAL A 42 6.28 -6.89 -7.99
CA VAL A 42 5.78 -8.28 -7.99
C VAL A 42 5.85 -8.85 -6.58
N GLY A 43 6.97 -8.64 -5.88
CA GLY A 43 7.11 -9.09 -4.49
C GLY A 43 6.15 -8.38 -3.53
N ALA A 44 5.89 -7.09 -3.75
CA ALA A 44 4.88 -6.35 -2.97
C ALA A 44 3.46 -6.90 -3.20
N LEU A 45 3.14 -7.25 -4.45
CA LEU A 45 1.86 -7.85 -4.82
C LEU A 45 1.70 -9.26 -4.25
N ASP A 46 2.73 -10.10 -4.35
CA ASP A 46 2.71 -11.47 -3.80
C ASP A 46 2.48 -11.43 -2.29
N TRP A 47 3.16 -10.54 -1.57
CA TRP A 47 2.93 -10.37 -0.14
C TRP A 47 1.54 -9.86 0.21
N ALA A 48 1.02 -8.90 -0.55
CA ALA A 48 -0.35 -8.43 -0.38
C ALA A 48 -1.35 -9.58 -0.59
N ASN A 49 -1.11 -10.47 -1.56
CA ASN A 49 -1.95 -11.63 -1.81
C ASN A 49 -1.83 -12.70 -0.71
N GLU A 50 -0.61 -13.00 -0.23
CA GLU A 50 -0.35 -13.99 0.82
C GLU A 50 -0.98 -13.61 2.16
N LEU A 51 -0.92 -12.32 2.53
CA LEU A 51 -1.47 -11.84 3.79
C LEU A 51 -3.00 -11.94 3.82
N GLN A 52 -3.66 -12.00 2.67
CA GLN A 52 -5.04 -11.53 2.58
C GLN A 52 -6.11 -12.60 2.38
N ASN A 53 -5.83 -13.87 2.07
CA ASN A 53 -6.87 -14.92 1.97
C ASN A 53 -8.18 -14.42 1.28
N ASP A 54 -8.08 -13.65 0.18
CA ASP A 54 -9.17 -12.98 -0.57
C ASP A 54 -9.79 -11.66 -0.01
N GLU A 55 -9.17 -11.02 0.98
CA GLU A 55 -9.51 -9.65 1.41
C GLU A 55 -9.19 -8.58 0.34
N ALA A 56 -9.82 -7.41 0.48
CA ALA A 56 -9.63 -6.29 -0.41
C ALA A 56 -8.35 -5.54 -0.07
N PHE A 57 -7.55 -5.13 -1.06
CA PHE A 57 -6.38 -4.29 -0.82
C PHE A 57 -6.11 -3.29 -1.94
N GLU A 58 -5.37 -2.25 -1.61
CA GLU A 58 -4.78 -1.31 -2.56
C GLU A 58 -3.27 -1.31 -2.41
N LEU A 59 -2.57 -1.33 -3.55
CA LEU A 59 -1.11 -1.26 -3.63
C LEU A 59 -0.71 0.08 -4.25
N PHE A 60 0.18 0.79 -3.58
CA PHE A 60 0.71 2.09 -3.98
C PHE A 60 2.23 2.03 -4.14
N ALA A 61 2.75 2.71 -5.16
CA ALA A 61 4.16 3.09 -5.21
C ALA A 61 4.37 4.36 -4.39
N LYS A 62 5.45 4.38 -3.59
CA LYS A 62 5.93 5.61 -2.98
C LYS A 62 6.74 6.38 -4.02
N VAL A 63 6.53 7.69 -4.09
CA VAL A 63 7.22 8.57 -5.04
C VAL A 63 7.66 9.84 -4.35
N SER A 64 8.80 10.39 -4.76
CA SER A 64 9.23 11.70 -4.27
C SER A 64 8.35 12.77 -4.91
N ASP A 65 7.68 13.57 -4.07
CA ASP A 65 6.93 14.72 -4.52
C ASP A 65 7.90 15.91 -4.80
N PRO A 66 7.66 16.76 -5.82
CA PRO A 66 8.52 17.90 -6.11
C PRO A 66 8.67 18.91 -4.97
N SER A 67 7.77 18.92 -3.97
CA SER A 67 7.90 19.75 -2.77
C SER A 67 8.83 19.15 -1.69
N GLY A 68 9.40 17.97 -1.94
CA GLY A 68 10.28 17.25 -1.00
C GLY A 68 9.53 16.29 -0.06
N GLY A 69 8.22 16.11 -0.25
CA GLY A 69 7.42 15.12 0.47
C GLY A 69 7.43 13.73 -0.18
N VAL A 70 6.76 12.77 0.47
CA VAL A 70 6.47 11.45 -0.10
C VAL A 70 5.03 11.42 -0.59
N GLY A 71 4.85 11.16 -1.88
CA GLY A 71 3.57 10.90 -2.51
C GLY A 71 3.29 9.40 -2.65
N LEU A 72 2.01 9.07 -2.88
CA LEU A 72 1.56 7.71 -3.17
C LEU A 72 0.86 7.68 -4.53
N VAL A 73 1.31 6.78 -5.41
CA VAL A 73 0.66 6.50 -6.69
C VAL A 73 -0.02 5.16 -6.60
N LEU A 74 -1.35 5.12 -6.73
CA LEU A 74 -2.10 3.86 -6.75
C LEU A 74 -1.72 3.05 -7.99
N LEU A 75 -1.27 1.81 -7.78
CA LEU A 75 -0.91 0.87 -8.84
C LEU A 75 -2.02 -0.15 -9.09
N LEU A 76 -2.63 -0.66 -8.01
CA LEU A 76 -3.63 -1.69 -8.07
C LEU A 76 -4.66 -1.50 -6.96
N SER A 77 -5.94 -1.65 -7.30
CA SER A 77 -7.02 -1.76 -6.33
C SER A 77 -7.73 -3.10 -6.57
N ARG A 78 -7.63 -4.01 -5.60
CA ARG A 78 -8.33 -5.29 -5.59
C ARG A 78 -9.44 -5.20 -4.56
N ARG A 79 -10.67 -4.96 -4.99
CA ARG A 79 -11.86 -4.96 -4.13
C ARG A 79 -12.81 -6.08 -4.61
N PRO A 80 -13.22 -7.03 -3.75
CA PRO A 80 -14.26 -7.99 -4.10
C PRO A 80 -15.54 -7.21 -4.45
N GLY A 81 -15.98 -7.30 -5.70
CA GLY A 81 -17.21 -6.67 -6.18
C GLY A 81 -17.07 -5.33 -6.92
N ALA A 82 -15.87 -4.81 -7.17
CA ALA A 82 -15.72 -3.70 -8.11
C ALA A 82 -15.80 -4.23 -9.56
N THR A 83 -17.02 -4.40 -10.07
CA THR A 83 -17.22 -4.41 -11.52
C THR A 83 -16.70 -3.08 -12.06
N ALA A 84 -15.70 -3.15 -12.93
CA ALA A 84 -15.28 -2.01 -13.74
C ALA A 84 -16.53 -1.44 -14.44
N HIS A 85 -16.86 -0.19 -14.13
CA HIS A 85 -17.85 0.59 -14.86
C HIS A 85 -17.13 1.53 -15.83
#